data_AF-A0A432V1A2-F1
#
_entry.id   AF-A0A432V1A2-F1
#
_cell.length_a   1.000
_cell.length_b   1.000
_cell.length_c   1.000
_cell.angle_alpha   90.00
_cell.angle_beta   90.00
_cell.angle_gamma   90.00
#
_symmetry.space_group_name_H-M   'P 1'
#
loop_
_entity.id
_entity.type
_entity.pdbx_description
1 polymer ?
#
loop_
_entity_poly.entity_id
_entity_poly.type
_entity_poly.pdbx_seq_one_letter_code
_entity_poly.pdbx_strand_id
1 'polypeptide(L)' 'MRSFFALALFVAIAGCAETTRYVEVPGHPYKAEPTCKRTQPFGKFDERCDCPRTGFRNFRPPVADVGF' A
#
# COMPACT_ATOMS: atom_id res chain seq x y z
N MET A 1 -35.28 7.90 27.31
CA MET A 1 -33.94 7.52 26.84
C MET A 1 -34.11 6.45 25.77
N ARG A 2 -34.05 6.81 24.48
CA ARG A 2 -34.14 5.85 23.36
C ARG A 2 -32.81 5.91 22.64
N SER A 3 -32.05 4.83 22.79
CA SER A 3 -30.75 4.63 22.14
C SER A 3 -30.97 4.65 20.63
N PHE A 4 -30.51 5.70 19.96
CA PHE A 4 -30.53 5.77 18.50
C PHE A 4 -29.30 5.03 17.97
N PHE A 5 -29.59 4.06 17.11
CA PHE A 5 -28.67 3.13 16.48
C PHE A 5 -27.36 3.80 16.01
N ALA A 6 -26.24 3.16 16.36
CA ALA A 6 -24.90 3.50 15.93
C ALA A 6 -24.82 3.59 14.39
N LEU A 7 -24.63 4.80 13.87
CA LEU A 7 -24.56 5.04 12.44
C LEU A 7 -23.08 5.18 12.01
N ALA A 8 -22.70 4.26 11.12
CA ALA A 8 -21.66 4.41 10.10
C ALA A 8 -20.19 4.47 10.54
N LEU A 9 -19.60 3.32 10.85
CA LEU A 9 -18.17 3.08 10.63
C LEU A 9 -17.95 2.69 9.16
N PHE A 10 -18.05 3.63 8.23
CA PHE A 10 -17.51 3.43 6.88
C PHE A 10 -15.99 3.59 6.97
N VAL A 11 -15.30 2.47 7.24
CA VAL A 11 -13.85 2.39 7.13
C VAL A 11 -13.49 2.75 5.70
N ALA A 12 -12.84 3.90 5.50
CA ALA A 12 -12.33 4.32 4.22
C ALA A 12 -11.25 3.31 3.79
N ILE A 13 -11.61 2.34 2.94
CA ILE A 13 -10.65 1.48 2.26
C ILE A 13 -10.05 2.30 1.11
N ALA A 14 -9.39 3.41 1.44
CA ALA A 14 -8.61 4.22 0.51
C ALA A 14 -7.26 3.53 0.27
N GLY A 15 -7.28 2.27 -0.15
CA GLY A 15 -6.10 1.51 -0.52
C GLY A 15 -6.13 1.28 -2.01
N CYS A 16 -5.23 1.92 -2.76
CA CYS A 16 -4.76 1.42 -4.06
C CYS A 16 -5.76 1.24 -5.22
N ALA A 17 -7.03 1.62 -5.08
CA ALA A 17 -8.05 1.33 -6.09
C ALA A 17 -7.94 2.23 -7.34
N GLU A 18 -7.25 3.37 -7.26
CA GLU A 18 -7.00 4.24 -8.42
C GLU A 18 -5.91 3.65 -9.31
N THR A 19 -6.33 2.85 -10.28
CA THR A 19 -5.46 2.19 -11.26
C THR A 19 -4.68 3.16 -12.15
N THR A 20 -5.10 4.41 -12.27
CA THR A 20 -4.50 5.43 -13.15
C THR A 20 -3.31 6.16 -12.54
N ARG A 21 -3.15 6.16 -11.21
CA ARG A 21 -2.10 6.89 -10.50
C ARG A 21 -0.77 6.13 -10.42
N TYR A 22 -0.83 4.80 -10.52
CA TYR A 22 0.32 3.92 -10.28
C TYR A 22 0.81 3.24 -11.56
N VAL A 23 2.12 3.26 -11.79
CA VAL A 23 2.78 2.59 -12.90
C VAL A 23 3.44 1.28 -12.44
N GLU A 24 3.46 0.26 -13.31
CA GLU A 24 4.17 -0.98 -13.01
C GLU A 24 5.68 -0.75 -13.00
N VAL A 25 6.37 -1.25 -11.98
CA VAL A 25 7.83 -1.22 -11.92
C VAL A 25 8.33 -2.62 -12.29
N PRO A 26 9.01 -2.78 -13.44
CA PRO A 26 9.48 -4.09 -13.90
C PRO A 26 10.32 -4.81 -12.83
N GLY A 27 9.98 -6.07 -12.55
CA GLY A 27 10.70 -6.90 -11.57
C GLY A 27 10.31 -6.66 -10.09
N HIS A 28 9.38 -5.77 -9.79
CA HIS A 28 8.97 -5.48 -8.41
C HIS A 28 7.53 -5.95 -8.09
N PRO A 29 7.25 -6.35 -6.83
CA PRO A 29 5.93 -6.80 -6.39
C PRO A 29 4.97 -5.64 -6.03
N TYR A 30 5.23 -4.44 -6.54
CA TYR A 30 4.44 -3.23 -6.29
C TYR A 30 4.36 -2.37 -7.55
N LYS A 31 3.37 -1.47 -7.57
CA LYS A 31 3.27 -0.37 -8.54
C LYS A 31 3.68 0.91 -7.85
N ALA A 32 4.35 1.83 -8.55
CA ALA A 32 4.83 3.08 -7.96
C ALA A 32 4.03 4.27 -8.50
N GLU A 33 3.79 5.27 -7.67
CA GLU A 33 3.33 6.57 -8.13
C GLU A 33 4.54 7.41 -8.58
N PRO A 34 4.62 7.80 -9.85
CA PRO A 34 5.82 8.43 -10.41
C PRO A 34 6.10 9.83 -9.84
N THR A 35 5.07 10.54 -9.37
CA THR A 35 5.17 11.89 -8.81
C THR A 35 5.29 11.92 -7.29
N CYS A 36 5.21 10.77 -6.62
CA CYS A 36 5.29 10.71 -5.16
C CYS A 36 6.73 10.88 -4.68
N LYS A 37 6.92 11.75 -3.69
CA LYS A 37 8.23 11.91 -3.04
C LYS A 37 8.50 10.72 -2.12
N ARG A 38 9.33 9.80 -2.61
CA ARG A 38 9.73 8.59 -1.87
C ARG A 38 10.46 8.94 -0.58
N THR A 39 10.19 8.13 0.43
CA THR A 39 10.92 8.04 1.70
C THR A 39 11.80 6.81 1.77
N GLN A 40 11.46 5.76 1.02
CA GLN A 40 12.27 4.55 0.90
C GLN A 40 13.17 4.58 -0.34
N PRO A 41 14.34 3.93 -0.30
CA PRO A 41 15.23 3.77 -1.45
C PRO A 41 14.54 3.14 -2.66
N PHE A 42 15.08 3.38 -3.86
CA PHE A 42 14.65 2.66 -5.06
C PHE A 42 14.82 1.15 -4.88
N GLY A 43 13.81 0.41 -5.31
CA GLY A 43 13.75 -1.05 -5.18
C GLY A 43 13.21 -1.58 -3.85
N LYS A 44 13.01 -0.71 -2.85
CA LYS A 44 12.26 -1.04 -1.62
C LYS A 44 10.84 -0.52 -1.71
N PHE A 45 9.89 -1.29 -1.19
CA PHE A 45 8.50 -0.89 -1.08
C PHE A 45 8.36 0.33 -0.14
N ASP A 46 7.68 1.37 -0.62
CA ASP A 46 7.34 2.59 0.11
C ASP A 46 5.82 2.66 0.32
N GLU A 47 5.34 2.46 1.54
CA GLU A 47 3.90 2.48 1.86
C GLU A 47 3.18 3.78 1.48
N ARG A 48 3.92 4.89 1.30
CA ARG A 48 3.34 6.19 0.90
C ARG A 48 3.21 6.34 -0.60
N CYS A 49 4.11 5.73 -1.37
CA CYS A 49 4.26 5.96 -2.81
C CYS A 49 3.98 4.71 -3.65
N ASP A 50 4.02 3.53 -3.04
CA ASP A 50 3.89 2.26 -3.69
C ASP A 50 2.60 1.57 -3.29
N CYS A 51 1.96 1.00 -4.30
CA CYS A 51 0.80 0.18 -4.16
C CYS A 51 1.18 -1.29 -4.29
N PRO A 52 0.94 -2.15 -3.27
CA PRO A 52 1.24 -3.56 -3.39
C PRO A 52 0.36 -4.18 -4.49
N ARG A 53 0.96 -5.04 -5.32
CA ARG A 53 0.16 -5.81 -6.29
C ARG A 53 -0.62 -6.85 -5.51
N THR A 54 -1.93 -6.67 -5.40
CA THR A 54 -2.83 -7.69 -4.84
C THR A 54 -2.67 -9.00 -5.64
N GLY A 55 -2.51 -10.12 -4.93
CA GLY A 55 -2.35 -11.43 -5.56
C GLY A 55 -0.92 -11.84 -5.96
N PHE A 56 0.13 -11.13 -5.53
CA PHE A 56 1.52 -11.62 -5.69
C PHE A 56 1.70 -12.90 -4.83
N ARG A 57 1.47 -14.07 -5.44
CA ARG A 57 1.68 -15.36 -4.79
C ARG A 57 3.11 -15.42 -4.26
N ASN A 58 3.25 -15.76 -2.97
CA ASN A 58 4.53 -15.83 -2.25
C ASN A 58 5.21 -14.48 -1.95
N PHE A 59 4.47 -13.37 -1.83
CA PHE A 59 5.04 -12.16 -1.24
C PHE A 59 5.59 -12.48 0.15
N ARG A 60 6.92 -12.43 0.29
CA ARG A 60 7.63 -12.42 1.57
C ARG A 60 8.14 -11.00 1.73
N PRO A 61 7.64 -10.22 2.70
CA PRO A 61 8.29 -8.95 3.01
C PRO A 61 9.76 -9.25 3.35
N PRO A 62 10.73 -8.43 2.92
CA PRO A 62 12.09 -8.57 3.41
C PRO A 62 12.00 -8.53 4.93
N VAL A 63 12.48 -9.60 5.58
CA VAL A 63 12.61 -9.62 7.04
C VAL A 63 13.43 -8.39 7.35
N ALA A 64 12.84 -7.42 8.07
CA ALA A 64 13.63 -6.31 8.56
C ALA A 64 14.74 -6.96 9.38
N ASP A 65 15.99 -6.85 8.94
CA ASP A 65 17.15 -7.20 9.72
C ASP A 65 17.17 -6.24 10.92
N VAL A 66 16.34 -6.54 11.92
CA VAL A 66 16.43 -5.90 13.23
C VAL A 66 17.64 -6.57 13.86
N GLY A 67 18.80 -5.97 13.60
CA GLY A 67 20.03 -6.27 14.32
C GLY A 67 19.73 -6.19 15.81
N PHE A 68 20.00 -7.30 16.49
CA PHE A 68 20.00 -7.41 17.95
C PHE A 68 21.02 -6.44 18.57
#